data_AF-A0A7I4YLC5-F1
#
_entry.id   AF-A0A7I4YLC5-F1
#
_cell.length_a   1.000
_cell.length_b   1.000
_cell.length_c   1.000
_cell.angle_alpha   90.00
_cell.angle_beta   90.00
_cell.angle_gamma   90.00
#
_symmetry.space_group_name_H-M   'P 1'
#
loop_
_entity.id
_entity.type
_entity.pdbx_description
1 polymer ?
#
loop_
_entity_poly.entity_id
_entity_poly.type
_entity_poly.pdbx_seq_one_letter_code
_entity_poly.pdbx_strand_id
1 'polypeptide(L)'
;MALIPRTPYFYDDDESDDDGSEGLPDIIFEENRFPASLFGHHVAMSSINGNIEDLLRNFNRLEIYCDAPEGSFYESTISCSVDVTLEEALHFPQRISTRLPTLTNASQQLTVRNLKAMWCRDVAHYFEWIAGVPELRLMDMQEKVKLVTRQLCKIICLTVAYWTYRQGHDGIVFGSGICFIPKEIQDESLKRFTESLANVIQSNIVSIFREIAITREEYLLLKLIILFDPPYLNFPPPERLVVGTALRKYQTALMNHIKVSHQSSDHNAISARISALFGAIPYVELAAQVDDIHWAMMTAHNEGNVRGQLTNEIHVKSARVF
;
A
#
# COMPACT_ATOMS: atom_id res chain seq x y z
N MET A 1 -7.21 63.25 -34.71
CA MET A 1 -6.86 62.18 -33.74
C MET A 1 -6.98 62.79 -32.35
N ALA A 2 -8.02 62.40 -31.61
CA ALA A 2 -8.45 63.03 -30.37
C ALA A 2 -7.90 62.31 -29.13
N LEU A 3 -7.23 63.10 -28.29
CA LEU A 3 -7.28 63.27 -26.83
C LEU A 3 -7.85 62.19 -25.88
N ILE A 4 -7.12 62.00 -24.78
CA ILE A 4 -7.39 61.23 -23.54
C ILE A 4 -8.57 61.82 -22.73
N PRO A 5 -9.39 61.00 -22.03
CA PRO A 5 -9.51 61.09 -20.55
C PRO A 5 -9.73 59.72 -19.85
N ARG A 6 -9.10 59.46 -18.70
CA ARG A 6 -9.61 59.58 -17.30
C ARG A 6 -10.90 58.80 -16.97
N THR A 7 -10.78 57.93 -15.96
CA THR A 7 -11.82 57.22 -15.21
C THR A 7 -12.83 58.16 -14.55
N PRO A 8 -14.06 57.64 -14.30
CA PRO A 8 -14.79 57.96 -13.07
C PRO A 8 -15.11 56.70 -12.27
N TYR A 9 -14.95 56.84 -10.96
CA TYR A 9 -15.58 56.01 -9.93
C TYR A 9 -17.10 56.05 -10.11
N PHE A 10 -17.74 54.89 -10.06
CA PHE A 10 -19.13 54.74 -9.63
C PHE A 10 -19.12 53.84 -8.40
N TYR A 11 -19.52 54.41 -7.26
CA TYR A 11 -20.11 53.68 -6.16
C TYR A 11 -21.59 53.57 -6.51
N ASP A 12 -22.10 52.36 -6.62
CA ASP A 12 -23.49 52.05 -6.32
C ASP A 12 -23.46 50.80 -5.44
N ASP A 13 -23.89 51.00 -4.21
CA ASP A 13 -24.35 49.95 -3.30
C ASP A 13 -25.57 49.30 -3.95
N ASP A 14 -25.50 47.99 -4.17
CA ASP A 14 -26.70 47.15 -4.15
C ASP A 14 -26.32 45.84 -3.48
N GLU A 15 -26.80 45.71 -2.24
CA GLU A 15 -26.90 44.47 -1.50
C GLU A 15 -27.75 43.48 -2.32
N SER A 16 -27.10 42.47 -2.88
CA SER A 16 -27.79 41.24 -3.24
C SER A 16 -27.07 40.08 -2.56
N ASP A 17 -27.74 39.55 -1.54
CA ASP A 17 -27.53 38.21 -1.00
C ASP A 17 -27.40 37.22 -2.18
N ASP A 18 -26.21 36.64 -2.35
CA ASP A 18 -26.09 35.42 -3.14
C ASP A 18 -25.10 34.45 -2.51
N ASP A 19 -25.51 33.20 -2.60
CA ASP A 19 -25.08 32.02 -1.88
C ASP A 19 -23.56 31.85 -1.93
N GLY A 20 -22.92 31.79 -0.75
CA GLY A 20 -21.52 31.43 -0.61
C GLY A 20 -21.29 29.95 -0.92
N SER A 21 -21.50 29.54 -2.17
CA SER A 21 -20.91 28.32 -2.69
C SER A 21 -19.41 28.60 -2.82
N GLU A 22 -18.62 28.17 -1.84
CA GLU A 22 -17.17 28.07 -1.99
C GLU A 22 -16.89 27.22 -3.24
N GLY A 23 -16.58 27.91 -4.33
CA GLY A 23 -16.13 27.30 -5.56
C GLY A 23 -14.93 26.43 -5.26
N LEU A 24 -15.06 25.13 -5.53
CA LEU A 24 -13.96 24.19 -5.55
C LEU A 24 -12.81 24.80 -6.35
N PRO A 25 -11.56 24.75 -5.87
CA PRO A 25 -10.44 25.32 -6.61
C PRO A 25 -10.33 24.62 -7.97
N ASP A 26 -10.20 25.43 -9.03
CA ASP A 26 -9.94 24.98 -10.39
C ASP A 26 -8.71 24.06 -10.39
N ILE A 27 -8.96 22.77 -10.62
CA ILE A 27 -7.90 21.79 -10.87
C ILE A 27 -7.34 22.12 -12.25
N ILE A 28 -6.27 22.90 -12.26
CA ILE A 28 -5.47 23.15 -13.46
C ILE A 28 -5.02 21.78 -13.99
N PHE A 29 -5.55 21.42 -15.16
CA PHE A 29 -5.11 20.30 -15.95
C PHE A 29 -3.64 20.51 -16.35
N GLU A 30 -2.71 19.98 -15.57
CA GLU A 30 -1.37 19.67 -16.09
C GLU A 30 -1.49 18.47 -17.03
N GLU A 31 -1.62 18.78 -18.32
CA GLU A 31 -1.50 17.83 -19.41
C GLU A 31 -0.16 17.06 -19.29
N ASN A 32 -0.28 15.73 -19.16
CA ASN A 32 0.77 14.69 -19.26
C ASN A 32 1.20 13.93 -17.99
N ARG A 33 0.48 14.02 -16.86
CA ARG A 33 0.66 13.03 -15.77
C ARG A 33 -0.69 12.55 -15.26
N PHE A 34 -1.14 11.40 -15.76
CA PHE A 34 -2.30 10.69 -15.20
C PHE A 34 -2.09 10.48 -13.69
N PRO A 35 -2.90 11.08 -12.81
CA PRO A 35 -2.83 10.80 -11.38
C PRO A 35 -3.26 9.34 -11.17
N ALA A 36 -2.34 8.47 -10.73
CA ALA A 36 -2.69 7.11 -10.29
C ALA A 36 -3.74 7.14 -9.15
N SER A 37 -3.84 8.27 -8.45
CA SER A 37 -4.89 8.59 -7.48
C SER A 37 -6.30 8.58 -8.06
N LEU A 38 -6.53 8.83 -9.36
CA LEU A 38 -7.88 8.83 -9.95
C LEU A 38 -8.49 7.43 -10.05
N PHE A 39 -7.72 6.39 -10.38
CA PHE A 39 -8.27 5.03 -10.43
C PHE A 39 -8.61 4.50 -9.04
N GLY A 40 -7.68 4.66 -8.08
CA GLY A 40 -7.95 4.37 -6.67
C GLY A 40 -9.17 5.14 -6.18
N HIS A 41 -9.27 6.42 -6.53
CA HIS A 41 -10.42 7.26 -6.24
C HIS A 41 -11.72 6.72 -6.86
N HIS A 42 -11.72 6.30 -8.13
CA HIS A 42 -12.89 5.69 -8.77
C HIS A 42 -13.33 4.39 -8.10
N VAL A 43 -12.37 3.50 -7.77
CA VAL A 43 -12.65 2.25 -7.05
C VAL A 43 -13.23 2.53 -5.66
N ALA A 44 -12.67 3.49 -4.93
CA ALA A 44 -13.17 3.92 -3.63
C ALA A 44 -14.62 4.42 -3.72
N MET A 45 -14.95 5.25 -4.72
CA MET A 45 -16.31 5.79 -4.90
C MET A 45 -17.33 4.70 -5.24
N SER A 46 -16.94 3.62 -5.91
CA SER A 46 -17.84 2.50 -6.25
C SER A 46 -18.05 1.47 -5.11
N SER A 47 -17.29 1.56 -4.02
CA SER A 47 -17.20 0.49 -3.00
C SER A 47 -18.00 0.74 -1.71
N ILE A 48 -18.74 1.85 -1.62
CA ILE A 48 -19.35 2.30 -0.36
C ILE A 48 -20.60 1.48 0.02
N ASN A 49 -21.32 0.90 -0.96
CA ASN A 49 -22.63 0.24 -0.73
C ASN A 49 -22.80 -1.15 -1.39
N GLY A 50 -21.71 -1.81 -1.81
CA GLY A 50 -21.77 -3.11 -2.50
C GLY A 50 -21.91 -4.31 -1.56
N ASN A 51 -22.41 -5.43 -2.07
CA ASN A 51 -22.36 -6.72 -1.35
C ASN A 51 -20.91 -7.24 -1.25
N ILE A 52 -20.68 -8.37 -0.56
CA ILE A 52 -19.32 -8.93 -0.38
C ILE A 52 -18.62 -9.24 -1.73
N GLU A 53 -19.37 -9.68 -2.74
CA GLU A 53 -18.82 -9.98 -4.06
C GLU A 53 -18.37 -8.72 -4.79
N ASP A 54 -19.15 -7.64 -4.71
CA ASP A 54 -18.79 -6.34 -5.26
C ASP A 54 -17.54 -5.78 -4.57
N LEU A 55 -17.46 -5.90 -3.25
CA LEU A 55 -16.31 -5.49 -2.45
C LEU A 55 -15.04 -6.24 -2.90
N LEU A 56 -15.10 -7.57 -2.97
CA LEU A 56 -13.98 -8.41 -3.41
C LEU A 56 -13.58 -8.10 -4.85
N ARG A 57 -14.56 -7.91 -5.75
CA ARG A 57 -14.31 -7.55 -7.15
C ARG A 57 -13.60 -6.20 -7.26
N ASN A 58 -13.99 -5.22 -6.45
CA ASN A 58 -13.38 -3.89 -6.45
C ASN A 58 -11.95 -3.92 -5.92
N PHE A 59 -11.70 -4.61 -4.80
CA PHE A 59 -10.33 -4.77 -4.29
C PHE A 59 -9.44 -5.62 -5.19
N ASN A 60 -10.01 -6.62 -5.87
CA ASN A 60 -9.26 -7.38 -6.87
C ASN A 60 -8.85 -6.51 -8.06
N ARG A 61 -9.75 -5.64 -8.55
CA ARG A 61 -9.44 -4.65 -9.60
C ARG A 61 -8.38 -3.66 -9.14
N LEU A 62 -8.45 -3.20 -7.89
CA LEU A 62 -7.43 -2.34 -7.30
C LEU A 62 -6.07 -3.04 -7.27
N GLU A 63 -6.01 -4.29 -6.80
CA GLU A 63 -4.76 -5.05 -6.76
C GLU A 63 -4.17 -5.25 -8.16
N ILE A 64 -4.99 -5.65 -9.13
CA ILE A 64 -4.56 -5.80 -10.53
C ILE A 64 -4.08 -4.47 -11.10
N TYR A 65 -4.74 -3.36 -10.77
CA TYR A 65 -4.27 -2.04 -11.15
C TYR A 65 -2.90 -1.76 -10.52
N CYS A 66 -2.72 -1.90 -9.22
CA CYS A 66 -1.41 -1.65 -8.60
C CYS A 66 -0.31 -2.57 -9.16
N ASP A 67 -0.63 -3.84 -9.42
CA ASP A 67 0.28 -4.81 -10.06
C ASP A 67 0.69 -4.38 -11.48
N ALA A 68 -0.18 -3.60 -12.13
CA ALA A 68 0.00 -3.03 -13.45
C ALA A 68 0.49 -4.08 -14.45
N PRO A 69 -0.30 -5.09 -14.85
CA PRO A 69 0.16 -6.14 -15.77
C PRO A 69 0.15 -5.72 -17.25
N GLU A 70 -0.49 -4.60 -17.59
CA GLU A 70 -0.64 -4.15 -18.97
C GLU A 70 0.36 -3.05 -19.37
N GLY A 71 1.05 -3.30 -20.49
CA GLY A 71 2.01 -2.44 -21.20
C GLY A 71 1.72 -0.94 -21.26
N SER A 72 0.45 -0.61 -21.43
CA SER A 72 -0.04 0.72 -21.78
C SER A 72 0.09 1.74 -20.65
N PHE A 73 0.28 1.29 -19.41
CA PHE A 73 0.40 2.15 -18.24
C PHE A 73 1.84 2.43 -17.79
N TYR A 74 2.83 1.93 -18.54
CA TYR A 74 4.24 2.08 -18.17
C TYR A 74 4.86 3.30 -18.83
N GLU A 75 5.64 4.03 -18.03
CA GLU A 75 6.58 5.01 -18.57
C GLU A 75 7.80 4.29 -19.16
N SER A 76 8.31 4.81 -20.28
CA SER A 76 9.46 4.22 -21.00
C SER A 76 10.78 4.31 -20.23
N THR A 77 10.85 5.15 -19.20
CA THR A 77 12.05 5.42 -18.42
C THR A 77 11.87 4.96 -16.98
N ILE A 78 12.69 4.00 -16.54
CA ILE A 78 12.72 3.56 -15.14
C ILE A 78 13.18 4.73 -14.28
N SER A 79 12.34 5.16 -13.34
CA SER A 79 12.68 6.17 -12.33
C SER A 79 12.45 5.63 -10.93
N CYS A 80 13.32 6.04 -10.01
CA CYS A 80 13.21 5.74 -8.59
C CYS A 80 13.83 6.89 -7.79
N SER A 81 13.01 7.52 -6.94
CA SER A 81 13.42 8.58 -6.03
C SER A 81 13.08 8.20 -4.59
N VAL A 82 14.06 8.37 -3.72
CA VAL A 82 13.90 8.29 -2.25
C VAL A 82 13.87 9.69 -1.63
N ASP A 83 14.06 10.73 -2.45
CA ASP A 83 14.10 12.14 -2.05
C ASP A 83 12.76 12.80 -2.37
N VAL A 84 11.72 12.27 -1.73
CA VAL A 84 10.32 12.72 -1.81
C VAL A 84 9.81 12.81 -0.37
N THR A 85 8.92 13.75 -0.08
CA THR A 85 8.27 13.80 1.25
C THR A 85 7.25 12.68 1.38
N LEU A 86 6.97 12.21 2.60
CA LEU A 86 5.90 11.23 2.84
C LEU A 86 4.53 11.72 2.36
N GLU A 87 4.24 13.01 2.53
CA GLU A 87 2.99 13.60 2.08
C GLU A 87 2.88 13.63 0.55
N GLU A 88 3.94 14.04 -0.14
CA GLU A 88 3.99 14.00 -1.62
C GLU A 88 3.89 12.57 -2.13
N ALA A 89 4.59 11.62 -1.50
CA ALA A 89 4.55 10.20 -1.84
C ALA A 89 3.14 9.60 -1.71
N LEU A 90 2.39 10.01 -0.68
CA LEU A 90 1.02 9.55 -0.44
C LEU A 90 0.04 10.08 -1.49
N HIS A 91 0.22 11.32 -1.96
CA HIS A 91 -0.63 11.91 -3.00
C HIS A 91 -0.22 11.50 -4.41
N PHE A 92 1.08 11.33 -4.64
CA PHE A 92 1.69 11.11 -5.94
C PHE A 92 2.72 9.95 -5.90
N PRO A 93 2.27 8.69 -5.79
CA PRO A 93 3.16 7.52 -5.72
C PRO A 93 4.15 7.42 -6.90
N GLN A 94 3.79 7.95 -8.07
CA GLN A 94 4.63 8.02 -9.26
C GLN A 94 5.87 8.91 -9.11
N ARG A 95 5.94 9.74 -8.05
CA ARG A 95 7.16 10.50 -7.70
C ARG A 95 8.23 9.59 -7.10
N ILE A 96 7.83 8.48 -6.49
CA ILE A 96 8.72 7.49 -5.89
C ILE A 96 9.26 6.57 -6.97
N SER A 97 8.38 6.03 -7.82
CA SER A 97 8.78 5.10 -8.86
C SER A 97 7.85 5.20 -10.06
N THR A 98 8.43 5.06 -11.25
CA THR A 98 7.63 4.75 -12.44
C THR A 98 6.89 3.44 -12.24
N ARG A 99 5.64 3.39 -12.69
CA ARG A 99 4.84 2.17 -12.64
C ARG A 99 5.49 1.11 -13.54
N LEU A 100 5.96 0.04 -12.92
CA LEU A 100 6.54 -1.14 -13.60
C LEU A 100 5.65 -2.35 -13.35
N PRO A 101 5.58 -3.31 -14.29
CA PRO A 101 4.87 -4.55 -14.06
C PRO A 101 5.41 -5.26 -12.82
N THR A 102 4.52 -5.81 -12.00
CA THR A 102 4.88 -6.88 -11.08
C THR A 102 5.16 -8.14 -11.91
N LEU A 103 6.35 -8.19 -12.52
CA LEU A 103 6.78 -9.31 -13.35
C LEU A 103 6.73 -10.59 -12.51
N THR A 104 6.00 -11.57 -13.01
CA THR A 104 5.72 -12.84 -12.32
C THR A 104 6.79 -13.89 -12.55
N ASN A 105 7.69 -13.68 -13.51
CA ASN A 105 8.89 -14.49 -13.66
C ASN A 105 9.95 -13.98 -12.67
N ALA A 106 10.18 -14.72 -11.58
CA ALA A 106 11.25 -14.46 -10.62
C ALA A 106 12.63 -14.63 -11.28
N SER A 107 13.06 -13.64 -12.05
CA SER A 107 14.20 -13.78 -12.96
C SER A 107 15.46 -13.07 -12.49
N GLN A 108 15.37 -12.10 -11.57
CA GLN A 108 16.49 -11.27 -11.19
C GLN A 108 16.80 -11.36 -9.69
N GLN A 109 17.98 -11.87 -9.37
CA GLN A 109 18.52 -11.86 -8.01
C GLN A 109 18.63 -10.44 -7.45
N LEU A 110 18.26 -10.28 -6.17
CA LEU A 110 18.48 -9.06 -5.40
C LEU A 110 19.97 -8.81 -5.22
N THR A 111 20.37 -7.57 -5.49
CA THR A 111 21.73 -7.04 -5.40
C THR A 111 21.69 -5.62 -4.84
N VAL A 112 22.83 -5.10 -4.39
CA VAL A 112 22.93 -3.72 -3.91
C VAL A 112 22.53 -2.71 -4.99
N ARG A 113 22.69 -3.07 -6.28
CA ARG A 113 22.38 -2.20 -7.43
C ARG A 113 20.88 -2.06 -7.69
N ASN A 114 20.08 -3.10 -7.46
CA ASN A 114 18.63 -3.08 -7.68
C ASN A 114 17.81 -2.96 -6.39
N LEU A 115 18.46 -2.93 -5.22
CA LEU A 115 17.83 -2.73 -3.90
C LEU A 115 16.93 -1.48 -3.86
N LYS A 116 17.45 -0.33 -4.27
CA LYS A 116 16.71 0.94 -4.26
C LYS A 116 15.46 0.89 -5.15
N ALA A 117 15.62 0.33 -6.36
CA ALA A 117 14.53 0.22 -7.32
C ALA A 117 13.43 -0.73 -6.84
N MET A 118 13.80 -1.85 -6.20
CA MET A 118 12.87 -2.78 -5.56
C MET A 118 12.03 -2.06 -4.51
N TRP A 119 12.68 -1.38 -3.56
CA TRP A 119 12.00 -0.64 -2.51
C TRP A 119 11.09 0.46 -3.03
N CYS A 120 11.59 1.26 -3.98
CA CYS A 120 10.82 2.31 -4.63
C CYS A 120 9.51 1.76 -5.23
N ARG A 121 9.57 0.60 -5.89
CA ARG A 121 8.37 0.01 -6.48
C ARG A 121 7.41 -0.51 -5.42
N ASP A 122 7.90 -1.21 -4.40
CA ASP A 122 7.05 -1.79 -3.36
C ASP A 122 6.32 -0.68 -2.57
N VAL A 123 7.02 0.41 -2.26
CA VAL A 123 6.43 1.58 -1.58
C VAL A 123 5.47 2.34 -2.49
N ALA A 124 5.79 2.51 -3.78
CA ALA A 124 4.86 3.12 -4.74
C ALA A 124 3.59 2.27 -4.88
N HIS A 125 3.71 0.95 -5.06
CA HIS A 125 2.57 0.02 -5.13
C HIS A 125 1.69 0.12 -3.89
N TYR A 126 2.31 0.16 -2.70
CA TYR A 126 1.61 0.35 -1.45
C TYR A 126 0.79 1.65 -1.42
N PHE A 127 1.38 2.79 -1.80
CA PHE A 127 0.64 4.05 -1.80
C PHE A 127 -0.42 4.14 -2.91
N GLU A 128 -0.19 3.53 -4.08
CA GLU A 128 -1.22 3.35 -5.12
C GLU A 128 -2.42 2.55 -4.57
N TRP A 129 -2.16 1.48 -3.83
CA TRP A 129 -3.18 0.64 -3.22
C TRP A 129 -3.95 1.38 -2.11
N ILE A 130 -3.24 2.09 -1.23
CA ILE A 130 -3.83 2.90 -0.16
C ILE A 130 -4.76 3.98 -0.71
N ALA A 131 -4.42 4.62 -1.84
CA ALA A 131 -5.28 5.61 -2.49
C ALA A 131 -6.63 5.02 -2.96
N GLY A 132 -6.71 3.69 -3.12
CA GLY A 132 -7.93 2.96 -3.47
C GLY A 132 -8.79 2.50 -2.30
N VAL A 133 -8.35 2.70 -1.04
CA VAL A 133 -9.08 2.27 0.15
C VAL A 133 -10.09 3.37 0.56
N PRO A 134 -11.41 3.13 0.49
CA PRO A 134 -12.40 4.18 0.66
C PRO A 134 -12.45 4.75 2.07
N GLU A 135 -12.27 3.93 3.10
CA GLU A 135 -12.39 4.40 4.49
C GLU A 135 -11.29 5.40 4.87
N LEU A 136 -10.12 5.35 4.22
CA LEU A 136 -9.04 6.31 4.46
C LEU A 136 -9.40 7.73 4.02
N ARG A 137 -10.43 7.91 3.19
CA ARG A 137 -10.94 9.23 2.79
C ARG A 137 -11.72 9.91 3.91
N LEU A 138 -12.21 9.14 4.88
CA LEU A 138 -12.99 9.62 6.01
C LEU A 138 -12.11 10.04 7.20
N MET A 139 -10.80 9.84 7.08
CA MET A 139 -9.84 10.20 8.12
C MET A 139 -9.21 11.56 7.85
N ASP A 140 -8.96 12.30 8.92
CA ASP A 140 -8.05 13.44 8.88
C ASP A 140 -6.68 13.05 8.31
N MET A 141 -6.04 13.99 7.61
CA MET A 141 -4.78 13.74 6.91
C MET A 141 -3.66 13.32 7.87
N GLN A 142 -3.57 13.93 9.06
CA GLN A 142 -2.51 13.63 10.01
C GLN A 142 -2.63 12.19 10.56
N GLU A 143 -3.84 11.79 10.94
CA GLU A 143 -4.10 10.44 11.45
C GLU A 143 -4.05 9.38 10.35
N LYS A 144 -4.42 9.74 9.12
CA LYS A 144 -4.24 8.88 7.94
C LYS A 144 -2.76 8.60 7.70
N VAL A 145 -1.91 9.64 7.67
CA VAL A 145 -0.46 9.50 7.51
C VAL A 145 0.10 8.57 8.61
N LYS A 146 -0.33 8.76 9.86
CA LYS A 146 0.07 7.90 10.98
C LYS A 146 -0.32 6.43 10.74
N LEU A 147 -1.55 6.16 10.31
CA LEU A 147 -2.03 4.80 10.03
C LEU A 147 -1.22 4.16 8.90
N VAL A 148 -1.12 4.83 7.76
CA VAL A 148 -0.51 4.25 6.55
C VAL A 148 0.98 3.98 6.76
N THR A 149 1.73 4.92 7.34
CA THR A 149 3.16 4.70 7.60
C THR A 149 3.41 3.55 8.58
N ARG A 150 2.53 3.38 9.57
CA ARG A 150 2.67 2.32 10.58
C ARG A 150 2.29 0.93 10.09
N GLN A 151 1.50 0.85 9.02
CA GLN A 151 1.08 -0.41 8.42
C GLN A 151 1.89 -0.77 7.17
N LEU A 152 2.67 0.16 6.62
CA LEU A 152 3.42 0.01 5.38
C LEU A 152 4.22 -1.30 5.31
N CYS A 153 5.15 -1.53 6.25
CA CYS A 153 6.00 -2.72 6.20
C CYS A 153 5.19 -4.02 6.33
N LYS A 154 4.08 -4.01 7.09
CA LYS A 154 3.19 -5.19 7.22
C LYS A 154 2.49 -5.52 5.92
N ILE A 155 1.95 -4.50 5.24
CA ILE A 155 1.25 -4.69 3.98
C ILE A 155 2.22 -5.09 2.86
N ILE A 156 3.42 -4.51 2.82
CA ILE A 156 4.48 -4.92 1.90
C ILE A 156 4.88 -6.38 2.18
N CYS A 157 5.21 -6.73 3.43
CA CYS A 157 5.59 -8.11 3.80
C CYS A 157 4.49 -9.13 3.49
N LEU A 158 3.22 -8.80 3.73
CA LEU A 158 2.09 -9.67 3.36
C LEU A 158 2.02 -9.87 1.84
N THR A 159 2.21 -8.81 1.07
CA THR A 159 2.19 -8.85 -0.40
C THR A 159 3.34 -9.70 -0.94
N VAL A 160 4.54 -9.50 -0.42
CA VAL A 160 5.74 -10.31 -0.68
C VAL A 160 5.50 -11.78 -0.34
N ALA A 161 4.91 -12.09 0.82
CA ALA A 161 4.60 -13.45 1.22
C ALA A 161 3.57 -14.11 0.28
N TYR A 162 2.53 -13.38 -0.11
CA TYR A 162 1.52 -13.89 -1.05
C TYR A 162 2.12 -14.20 -2.42
N TRP A 163 2.94 -13.31 -2.98
CA TRP A 163 3.60 -13.55 -4.26
C TRP A 163 4.61 -14.70 -4.19
N THR A 164 5.36 -14.79 -3.08
CA THR A 164 6.27 -15.91 -2.83
C THR A 164 5.51 -17.25 -2.81
N TYR A 165 4.36 -17.29 -2.11
CA TYR A 165 3.45 -18.46 -2.13
C TYR A 165 2.96 -18.78 -3.54
N ARG A 166 2.45 -17.78 -4.27
CA ARG A 166 1.87 -17.97 -5.60
C ARG A 166 2.86 -18.46 -6.65
N GLN A 167 4.13 -18.08 -6.52
CA GLN A 167 5.19 -18.54 -7.42
C GLN A 167 5.81 -19.87 -6.99
N GLY A 168 5.50 -20.38 -5.79
CA GLY A 168 6.16 -21.57 -5.24
C GLY A 168 7.67 -21.39 -5.10
N HIS A 169 8.14 -20.16 -4.88
CA HIS A 169 9.58 -19.85 -4.80
C HIS A 169 10.14 -20.22 -3.43
N ASP A 170 11.34 -20.80 -3.39
CA ASP A 170 12.01 -21.23 -2.15
C ASP A 170 12.67 -20.06 -1.39
N GLY A 171 12.83 -18.91 -2.05
CA GLY A 171 13.38 -17.69 -1.45
C GLY A 171 12.31 -16.64 -1.15
N ILE A 172 12.49 -15.40 -1.61
CA ILE A 172 11.47 -14.33 -1.49
C ILE A 172 11.25 -13.68 -2.85
N VAL A 173 10.01 -13.32 -3.17
CA VAL A 173 9.64 -12.53 -4.36
C VAL A 173 9.21 -11.13 -3.90
N PHE A 174 10.01 -10.10 -4.20
CA PHE A 174 9.75 -8.72 -3.73
C PHE A 174 8.79 -7.96 -4.65
N GLY A 175 8.89 -8.17 -5.97
CA GLY A 175 8.13 -7.45 -6.97
C GLY A 175 9.02 -7.09 -8.15
N SER A 176 8.45 -6.63 -9.28
CA SER A 176 9.22 -6.24 -10.49
C SER A 176 10.20 -7.30 -11.02
N GLY A 177 9.93 -8.59 -10.79
CA GLY A 177 10.82 -9.68 -11.23
C GLY A 177 12.09 -9.82 -10.37
N ILE A 178 12.20 -9.07 -9.27
CA ILE A 178 13.30 -9.17 -8.30
C ILE A 178 12.95 -10.22 -7.24
N CYS A 179 13.87 -11.14 -7.00
CA CYS A 179 13.75 -12.19 -6.01
C CYS A 179 15.04 -12.35 -5.20
N PHE A 180 14.90 -12.93 -4.01
CA PHE A 180 16.01 -13.48 -3.26
C PHE A 180 16.12 -14.97 -3.56
N ILE A 181 17.29 -15.43 -3.97
CA ILE A 181 17.67 -16.82 -4.16
C ILE A 181 18.77 -17.12 -3.13
N PRO A 182 18.51 -17.97 -2.11
CA PRO A 182 19.42 -18.16 -0.98
C PRO A 182 20.87 -18.53 -1.34
N LYS A 183 21.06 -19.21 -2.47
CA LYS A 183 22.37 -19.72 -2.90
C LYS A 183 23.17 -18.74 -3.77
N GLU A 184 22.57 -17.63 -4.20
CA GLU A 184 23.17 -16.73 -5.19
C GLU A 184 23.66 -15.41 -4.62
N ILE A 185 23.29 -15.07 -3.38
CA ILE A 185 23.68 -13.79 -2.78
C ILE A 185 25.09 -13.84 -2.22
N GLN A 186 25.91 -12.87 -2.62
CA GLN A 186 27.31 -12.74 -2.19
C GLN A 186 27.53 -11.57 -1.22
N ASP A 187 26.62 -10.59 -1.21
CA ASP A 187 26.68 -9.43 -0.35
C ASP A 187 26.16 -9.78 1.05
N GLU A 188 26.99 -9.59 2.08
CA GLU A 188 26.73 -10.06 3.44
C GLU A 188 25.61 -9.27 4.14
N SER A 189 25.46 -7.96 3.89
CA SER A 189 24.39 -7.18 4.53
C SER A 189 23.04 -7.53 3.93
N LEU A 190 22.97 -7.64 2.60
CA LEU A 190 21.77 -8.12 1.92
C LEU A 190 21.43 -9.55 2.29
N LYS A 191 22.44 -10.41 2.45
CA LYS A 191 22.23 -11.80 2.87
C LYS A 191 21.57 -11.87 4.24
N ARG A 192 22.08 -11.13 5.23
CA ARG A 192 21.46 -11.09 6.57
C ARG A 192 20.02 -10.61 6.53
N PHE A 193 19.77 -9.51 5.82
CA PHE A 193 18.41 -8.98 5.63
C PHE A 193 17.48 -10.03 5.01
N THR A 194 17.88 -10.58 3.87
CA THR A 194 17.04 -11.51 3.10
C THR A 194 16.85 -12.84 3.79
N GLU A 195 17.87 -13.39 4.46
CA GLU A 195 17.76 -14.62 5.26
C GLU A 195 16.85 -14.43 6.48
N SER A 196 17.02 -13.33 7.24
CA SER A 196 16.16 -13.02 8.37
C SER A 196 14.70 -12.88 7.95
N LEU A 197 14.44 -12.15 6.86
CA LEU A 197 13.09 -11.98 6.34
C LEU A 197 12.52 -13.29 5.79
N ALA A 198 13.32 -14.06 5.04
CA ALA A 198 12.89 -15.34 4.45
C ALA A 198 12.54 -16.35 5.54
N ASN A 199 13.31 -16.40 6.63
CA ASN A 199 13.03 -17.29 7.74
C ASN A 199 11.64 -17.04 8.35
N VAL A 200 11.24 -15.78 8.50
CA VAL A 200 9.91 -15.44 9.01
C VAL A 200 8.84 -15.74 7.98
N ILE A 201 9.00 -15.23 6.75
CA ILE A 201 8.00 -15.34 5.68
C ILE A 201 7.76 -16.79 5.29
N GLN A 202 8.81 -17.56 4.96
CA GLN A 202 8.66 -18.95 4.49
C GLN A 202 8.12 -19.86 5.60
N SER A 203 8.70 -19.76 6.80
CA SER A 203 8.41 -20.73 7.88
C SER A 203 7.06 -20.48 8.55
N ASN A 204 6.56 -19.24 8.56
CA ASN A 204 5.38 -18.90 9.36
C ASN A 204 4.21 -18.30 8.57
N ILE A 205 4.45 -17.70 7.40
CA ILE A 205 3.36 -17.08 6.60
C ILE A 205 3.05 -17.95 5.39
N VAL A 206 4.06 -18.23 4.56
CA VAL A 206 3.90 -19.04 3.35
C VAL A 206 3.55 -20.49 3.70
N SER A 207 4.10 -21.05 4.79
CA SER A 207 3.72 -22.37 5.29
C SER A 207 2.22 -22.46 5.59
N ILE A 208 1.66 -21.48 6.31
CA ILE A 208 0.23 -21.36 6.58
C ILE A 208 -0.54 -21.24 5.27
N PHE A 209 -0.11 -20.34 4.37
CA PHE A 209 -0.76 -20.14 3.07
C PHE A 209 -0.81 -21.40 2.22
N ARG A 210 0.25 -22.23 2.27
CA ARG A 210 0.29 -23.55 1.62
C ARG A 210 -0.66 -24.53 2.29
N GLU A 211 -0.66 -24.60 3.61
CA GLU A 211 -1.51 -25.51 4.40
C GLU A 211 -2.99 -25.28 4.11
N ILE A 212 -3.44 -24.02 4.13
CA ILE A 212 -4.83 -23.69 3.88
C ILE A 212 -5.15 -23.46 2.40
N ALA A 213 -4.14 -23.47 1.51
CA ALA A 213 -4.28 -23.04 0.12
C ALA A 213 -5.06 -21.71 0.02
N ILE A 214 -4.47 -20.64 0.58
CA ILE A 214 -5.13 -19.34 0.69
C ILE A 214 -5.64 -18.85 -0.67
N THR A 215 -6.89 -18.37 -0.72
CA THR A 215 -7.47 -17.81 -1.94
C THR A 215 -7.03 -16.36 -2.13
N ARG A 216 -7.23 -15.81 -3.35
CA ARG A 216 -6.92 -14.38 -3.59
C ARG A 216 -7.84 -13.48 -2.78
N GLU A 217 -9.11 -13.85 -2.66
CA GLU A 217 -10.13 -13.13 -1.91
C GLU A 217 -9.79 -13.07 -0.41
N GLU A 218 -9.34 -14.18 0.17
CA GLU A 218 -8.92 -14.24 1.57
C GLU A 218 -7.67 -13.39 1.82
N TYR A 219 -6.69 -13.44 0.91
CA TYR A 219 -5.52 -12.56 0.96
C TYR A 219 -5.91 -11.08 0.94
N LEU A 220 -6.79 -10.67 0.03
CA LEU A 220 -7.23 -9.27 -0.10
C LEU A 220 -7.93 -8.78 1.17
N LEU A 221 -8.80 -9.62 1.76
CA LEU A 221 -9.48 -9.30 3.00
C LEU A 221 -8.52 -9.27 4.19
N LEU A 222 -7.56 -10.20 4.26
CA LEU A 222 -6.52 -10.20 5.28
C LEU A 222 -5.66 -8.93 5.20
N LYS A 223 -5.31 -8.48 4.00
CA LYS A 223 -4.57 -7.22 3.75
C LYS A 223 -5.32 -6.00 4.32
N LEU A 224 -6.64 -5.95 4.13
CA LEU A 224 -7.49 -4.89 4.68
C LEU A 224 -7.64 -4.97 6.21
N ILE A 225 -7.77 -6.18 6.75
CA ILE A 225 -7.80 -6.40 8.20
C ILE A 225 -6.51 -5.90 8.83
N ILE A 226 -5.35 -6.27 8.29
CA ILE A 226 -4.05 -5.82 8.80
C ILE A 226 -3.92 -4.29 8.73
N LEU A 227 -4.38 -3.65 7.65
CA LEU A 227 -4.39 -2.19 7.55
C LEU A 227 -5.18 -1.54 8.69
N PHE A 228 -6.38 -2.03 8.98
CA PHE A 228 -7.29 -1.45 9.98
C PHE A 228 -7.18 -2.07 11.38
N ASP A 229 -6.18 -2.92 11.62
CA ASP A 229 -5.83 -3.43 12.95
C ASP A 229 -4.45 -2.89 13.41
N PRO A 230 -4.37 -1.61 13.83
CA PRO A 230 -3.13 -1.03 14.35
C PRO A 230 -3.06 -1.15 15.88
N PRO A 231 -2.47 -2.21 16.46
CA PRO A 231 -2.52 -2.49 17.91
C PRO A 231 -1.92 -1.40 18.80
N TYR A 232 -1.07 -0.51 18.24
CA TYR A 232 -0.33 0.50 18.98
C TYR A 232 -0.71 1.94 18.62
N LEU A 233 -1.75 2.16 17.80
CA LEU A 233 -2.17 3.51 17.42
C LEU A 233 -3.38 3.98 18.21
N ASN A 234 -3.16 5.04 18.98
CA ASN A 234 -4.22 5.78 19.63
C ASN A 234 -4.76 6.83 18.67
N PHE A 235 -6.02 6.63 18.24
CA PHE A 235 -6.76 7.57 17.42
C PHE A 235 -7.71 8.44 18.25
N PRO A 236 -7.98 9.69 17.81
CA PRO A 236 -9.10 10.46 18.30
C PRO A 236 -10.44 9.75 18.02
N PRO A 237 -11.54 10.14 18.69
CA PRO A 237 -12.82 9.44 18.55
C PRO A 237 -13.35 9.29 17.11
N PRO A 238 -13.30 10.31 16.22
CA PRO A 238 -13.76 10.19 14.84
C PRO A 238 -13.01 9.11 14.05
N GLU A 239 -11.67 9.14 14.08
CA GLU A 239 -10.83 8.20 13.34
C GLU A 239 -10.89 6.79 13.93
N ARG A 240 -11.02 6.69 15.26
CA ARG A 240 -11.24 5.40 15.92
C ARG A 240 -12.54 4.75 15.44
N LEU A 241 -13.59 5.53 15.23
CA LEU A 241 -14.85 5.03 14.68
C LEU A 241 -14.67 4.54 13.24
N VAL A 242 -13.95 5.29 12.39
CA VAL A 242 -13.64 4.89 11.01
C VAL A 242 -12.86 3.58 10.98
N VAL A 243 -11.73 3.52 11.69
CA VAL A 243 -10.85 2.33 11.75
C VAL A 243 -11.59 1.13 12.32
N GLY A 244 -12.29 1.29 13.45
CA GLY A 244 -13.04 0.20 14.08
C GLY A 244 -14.25 -0.28 13.27
N THR A 245 -14.84 0.58 12.44
CA THR A 245 -15.92 0.19 11.53
C THR A 245 -15.38 -0.55 10.32
N ALA A 246 -14.28 -0.07 9.73
CA ALA A 246 -13.57 -0.73 8.64
C ALA A 246 -13.08 -2.13 9.06
N LEU A 247 -12.43 -2.24 10.22
CA LEU A 247 -11.94 -3.53 10.73
C LEU A 247 -13.06 -4.55 10.87
N ARG A 248 -14.16 -4.19 11.54
CA ARG A 248 -15.33 -5.09 11.71
C ARG A 248 -15.95 -5.47 10.37
N LYS A 249 -16.05 -4.53 9.42
CA LYS A 249 -16.54 -4.77 8.06
C LYS A 249 -15.71 -5.86 7.37
N TYR A 250 -14.38 -5.72 7.36
CA TYR A 250 -13.50 -6.66 6.66
C TYR A 250 -13.38 -8.02 7.37
N GLN A 251 -13.37 -8.05 8.70
CA GLN A 251 -13.46 -9.31 9.47
C GLN A 251 -14.76 -10.07 9.16
N THR A 252 -15.90 -9.36 9.15
CA THR A 252 -17.20 -9.96 8.83
C THR A 252 -17.22 -10.49 7.40
N ALA A 253 -16.68 -9.71 6.44
CA ALA A 253 -16.58 -10.13 5.05
C ALA A 253 -15.74 -11.41 4.90
N LEU A 254 -14.59 -11.52 5.59
CA LEU A 254 -13.74 -12.70 5.56
C LEU A 254 -14.45 -13.94 6.13
N MET A 255 -15.06 -13.80 7.30
CA MET A 255 -15.79 -14.91 7.93
C MET A 255 -16.96 -15.38 7.05
N ASN A 256 -17.69 -14.47 6.42
CA ASN A 256 -18.79 -14.80 5.52
C ASN A 256 -18.28 -15.45 4.23
N HIS A 257 -17.21 -14.93 3.64
CA HIS A 257 -16.58 -15.51 2.46
C HIS A 257 -16.14 -16.96 2.70
N ILE A 258 -15.48 -17.23 3.83
CA ILE A 258 -15.05 -18.59 4.20
C ILE A 258 -16.25 -19.53 4.35
N LYS A 259 -17.28 -19.10 5.09
CA LYS A 259 -18.50 -19.91 5.29
C LYS A 259 -19.19 -20.26 3.97
N VAL A 260 -19.22 -19.33 3.01
CA VAL A 260 -19.87 -19.53 1.71
C VAL A 260 -19.01 -20.38 0.77
N SER A 261 -17.70 -20.16 0.73
CA SER A 261 -16.78 -20.91 -0.13
C SER A 261 -16.55 -22.35 0.34
N HIS A 262 -16.74 -22.62 1.64
CA HIS A 262 -16.51 -23.92 2.26
C HIS A 262 -17.80 -24.51 2.89
N GLN A 263 -18.97 -24.30 2.25
CA GLN A 263 -20.28 -24.77 2.76
C GLN A 263 -20.34 -26.28 3.03
N SER A 264 -19.53 -27.07 2.33
CA SER A 264 -19.45 -28.53 2.50
C SER A 264 -18.51 -28.97 3.62
N SER A 265 -17.75 -28.06 4.22
CA SER A 265 -16.84 -28.34 5.32
C SER A 265 -17.57 -28.32 6.66
N ASP A 266 -17.10 -29.12 7.62
CA ASP A 266 -17.64 -29.06 8.97
C ASP A 266 -17.25 -27.75 9.70
N HIS A 267 -17.94 -27.46 10.80
CA HIS A 267 -17.68 -26.26 11.59
C HIS A 267 -16.24 -26.18 12.12
N ASN A 268 -15.60 -27.34 12.36
CA ASN A 268 -14.23 -27.40 12.86
C ASN A 268 -13.22 -26.98 11.79
N ALA A 269 -13.40 -27.41 10.54
CA ALA A 269 -12.57 -27.01 9.41
C ALA A 269 -12.70 -25.52 9.10
N ILE A 270 -13.92 -24.96 9.16
CA ILE A 270 -14.15 -23.52 9.04
C ILE A 270 -13.41 -22.75 10.15
N SER A 271 -13.55 -23.21 11.40
CA SER A 271 -12.88 -22.59 12.55
C SER A 271 -11.36 -22.66 12.47
N ALA A 272 -10.82 -23.81 12.06
CA ALA A 272 -9.40 -24.02 11.85
C ALA A 272 -8.84 -23.08 10.76
N ARG A 273 -9.57 -22.93 9.64
CA ARG A 273 -9.18 -22.02 8.55
C ARG A 273 -9.14 -20.56 9.00
N ILE A 274 -10.17 -20.11 9.71
CA ILE A 274 -10.23 -18.77 10.31
C ILE A 274 -9.03 -18.59 11.26
N SER A 275 -8.79 -19.56 12.14
CA SER A 275 -7.70 -19.50 13.11
C SER A 275 -6.32 -19.43 12.44
N ALA A 276 -6.12 -20.17 11.34
CA ALA A 276 -4.89 -20.13 10.56
C ALA A 276 -4.67 -18.75 9.90
N LEU A 277 -5.70 -18.17 9.29
CA LEU A 277 -5.63 -16.84 8.65
C LEU A 277 -5.29 -15.73 9.67
N PHE A 278 -6.01 -15.67 10.79
CA PHE A 278 -5.71 -14.70 11.84
C PHE A 278 -4.39 -15.02 12.56
N GLY A 279 -4.02 -16.29 12.65
CA GLY A 279 -2.74 -16.75 13.19
C GLY A 279 -1.53 -16.33 12.36
N ALA A 280 -1.71 -15.96 11.09
CA ALA A 280 -0.64 -15.40 10.26
C ALA A 280 -0.28 -13.94 10.64
N ILE A 281 -1.21 -13.17 11.22
CA ILE A 281 -1.04 -11.73 11.48
C ILE A 281 0.16 -11.44 12.40
N PRO A 282 0.38 -12.14 13.53
CA PRO A 282 1.55 -11.93 14.37
C PRO A 282 2.88 -12.17 13.63
N TYR A 283 2.90 -13.07 12.65
CA TYR A 283 4.10 -13.33 11.86
C TYR A 283 4.32 -12.27 10.77
N VAL A 284 3.25 -11.68 10.22
CA VAL A 284 3.36 -10.50 9.36
C VAL A 284 3.92 -9.30 10.14
N GLU A 285 3.48 -9.10 11.39
CA GLU A 285 4.04 -8.10 12.30
C GLU A 285 5.53 -8.34 12.54
N LEU A 286 5.93 -9.59 12.83
CA LEU A 286 7.33 -9.93 13.00
C LEU A 286 8.16 -9.69 11.73
N ALA A 287 7.65 -10.07 10.56
CA ALA A 287 8.30 -9.83 9.28
C ALA A 287 8.50 -8.32 9.02
N ALA A 288 7.48 -7.52 9.32
CA ALA A 288 7.54 -6.07 9.19
C ALA A 288 8.58 -5.42 10.11
N GLN A 289 8.72 -5.92 11.35
CA GLN A 289 9.76 -5.44 12.27
C GLN A 289 11.16 -5.80 11.78
N VAL A 290 11.34 -7.03 11.28
CA VAL A 290 12.62 -7.45 10.67
C VAL A 290 12.95 -6.59 9.46
N ASP A 291 11.98 -6.36 8.57
CA ASP A 291 12.13 -5.52 7.38
C ASP A 291 12.50 -4.08 7.76
N ASP A 292 11.74 -3.44 8.66
CA ASP A 292 11.94 -2.06 9.08
C ASP A 292 13.31 -1.83 9.74
N ILE A 293 13.76 -2.76 10.61
CA ILE A 293 15.08 -2.71 11.24
C ILE A 293 16.19 -2.72 10.19
N HIS A 294 16.11 -3.62 9.20
CA HIS A 294 17.13 -3.69 8.15
C HIS A 294 17.09 -2.47 7.24
N TRP A 295 15.91 -1.96 6.88
CA TRP A 295 15.79 -0.73 6.11
C TRP A 295 16.32 0.49 6.83
N ALA A 296 16.09 0.60 8.14
CA ALA A 296 16.66 1.67 8.95
C ALA A 296 18.20 1.61 8.93
N MET A 297 18.79 0.42 9.06
CA MET A 297 20.24 0.22 8.97
C MET A 297 20.78 0.55 7.57
N MET A 298 20.19 0.02 6.50
CA MET A 298 20.61 0.29 5.13
C MET A 298 20.51 1.77 4.77
N THR A 299 19.44 2.45 5.23
CA THR A 299 19.26 3.90 5.08
C THR A 299 20.34 4.68 5.83
N ALA A 300 20.63 4.29 7.07
CA ALA A 300 21.65 4.93 7.90
C ALA A 300 23.06 4.79 7.30
N HIS A 301 23.38 3.66 6.65
CA HIS A 301 24.68 3.43 6.01
C HIS A 301 24.72 3.81 4.52
N ASN A 302 23.58 4.23 3.95
CA ASN A 302 23.38 4.47 2.52
C ASN A 302 23.74 3.27 1.63
N GLU A 303 23.45 2.06 2.10
CA GLU A 303 23.64 0.84 1.30
C GLU A 303 22.71 0.87 0.08
N GLY A 304 23.23 0.57 -1.11
CA GLY A 304 22.44 0.60 -2.34
C GLY A 304 21.88 1.97 -2.73
N ASN A 305 22.44 3.07 -2.19
CA ASN A 305 21.97 4.44 -2.46
C ASN A 305 20.51 4.69 -2.04
N VAL A 306 20.09 4.09 -0.93
CA VAL A 306 18.72 4.15 -0.40
C VAL A 306 18.51 5.27 0.62
N ARG A 307 19.56 6.01 1.01
CA ARG A 307 19.39 7.16 1.89
C ARG A 307 18.70 8.30 1.15
N GLY A 308 17.51 8.66 1.60
CA GLY A 308 16.76 9.80 1.12
C GLY A 308 15.74 10.29 2.14
N GLN A 309 15.04 11.36 1.81
CA GLN A 309 14.03 11.94 2.70
C GLN A 309 12.94 10.92 3.08
N LEU A 310 12.38 10.22 2.09
CA LEU A 310 11.26 9.29 2.28
C LEU A 310 11.66 8.09 3.12
N THR A 311 12.80 7.47 2.82
CA THR A 311 13.32 6.32 3.58
C THR A 311 13.63 6.70 5.02
N ASN A 312 14.13 7.91 5.26
CA ASN A 312 14.32 8.42 6.62
C ASN A 312 12.99 8.64 7.36
N GLU A 313 11.97 9.19 6.70
CA GLU A 313 10.65 9.40 7.29
C GLU A 313 9.96 8.07 7.62
N ILE A 314 10.05 7.08 6.72
CA ILE A 314 9.42 5.76 6.88
C ILE A 314 10.15 4.86 7.87
N HIS A 315 11.48 4.77 7.83
CA HIS A 315 12.22 3.73 8.57
C HIS A 315 13.04 4.26 9.75
N VAL A 316 13.49 5.53 9.71
CA VAL A 316 14.40 6.07 10.75
C VAL A 316 13.65 6.91 11.78
N LYS A 317 12.72 7.75 11.32
CA LYS A 317 11.94 8.67 12.17
C LYS A 317 10.69 8.00 12.74
N SER A 318 10.05 7.10 12.00
CA SER A 318 8.87 6.35 12.48
C SER A 318 9.18 5.52 13.74
N ALA A 319 10.39 4.97 13.85
CA ALA A 319 10.89 4.25 15.02
C ALA A 319 11.04 5.13 16.28
N ARG A 320 10.97 6.46 16.15
CA ARG A 320 11.15 7.42 17.25
C ARG A 320 9.84 7.99 17.81
N VAL A 321 8.69 7.64 17.23
CA VAL A 321 7.37 8.06 17.75
C VAL A 321 6.81 6.96 18.66
N PHE A 322 7.55 6.70 19.74
CA PHE A 322 7.12 5.96 20.93
C PHE A 322 7.22 6.90 22.14
#